data_AF-A0A522QGP8-F1
#
_entry.id   AF-A0A522QGP8-F1
#
_cell.length_a   1.000
_cell.length_b   1.000
_cell.length_c   1.000
_cell.angle_alpha   90.00
_cell.angle_beta   90.00
_cell.angle_gamma   90.00
#
_symmetry.space_group_name_H-M   'P 1'
#
loop_
_entity.id
_entity.type
_entity.pdbx_description
1 polymer ?
#
loop_
_entity_poly.entity_id
_entity_poly.type
_entity_poly.pdbx_seq_one_letter_code
_entity_poly.pdbx_strand_id
1 'polypeptide(L)'
;MLVGFALRHVRHRHAVPARPAAAGFALAPYVRGNVSDPRWSPAALSQARALIAPLANAGGMPRKSGIVVMAPNGQVLYERNASALLVPASTMKLLVGSAAFFGLGDGYRLHTRLLASAAPDAHGVVHGDLALVGSGDPLLASEDLSAAAAALKKAGVR
;
A
#
# COMPACT_ATOMS: atom_id res chain seq x y z
N MET A 1 -6.23 -10.32 33.11
CA MET A 1 -7.15 -10.21 31.96
C MET A 1 -6.95 -8.83 31.35
N LEU A 2 -6.34 -8.73 30.16
CA LEU A 2 -6.10 -7.44 29.50
C LEU A 2 -7.43 -6.88 28.98
N VAL A 3 -7.80 -5.67 29.40
CA VAL A 3 -8.92 -4.93 28.82
C VAL A 3 -8.32 -4.07 27.71
N GLY A 4 -8.74 -4.30 26.46
CA GLY A 4 -8.18 -3.63 25.29
C GLY A 4 -9.22 -2.81 24.54
N PHE A 5 -8.87 -1.57 24.22
CA PHE A 5 -9.64 -0.71 23.32
C PHE A 5 -8.89 -0.57 21.99
N ALA A 6 -9.57 -0.85 20.87
CA ALA A 6 -9.05 -0.52 19.55
C ALA A 6 -9.36 0.94 19.24
N LEU A 7 -8.34 1.74 18.87
CA LEU A 7 -8.57 3.09 18.40
C LEU A 7 -9.20 3.02 17.01
N ARG A 8 -10.36 3.63 16.86
CA ARG A 8 -11.02 3.82 15.56
C ARG A 8 -10.66 5.20 15.04
N HIS A 9 -10.15 5.22 13.81
CA HIS A 9 -9.94 6.45 13.02
C HIS A 9 -11.18 7.34 13.04
N VAL A 10 -11.00 8.59 13.45
CA VAL A 10 -12.10 9.56 13.60
C VAL A 10 -12.69 9.98 12.23
N ARG A 11 -11.95 9.76 11.12
CA ARG A 11 -12.33 10.28 9.80
C ARG A 11 -13.00 9.29 8.83
N HIS A 12 -13.00 7.98 9.07
CA HIS A 12 -13.59 7.02 8.11
C HIS A 12 -14.40 5.89 8.80
N ARG A 13 -15.73 5.91 8.59
CA ARG A 13 -16.67 4.88 9.08
C ARG A 13 -16.72 3.65 8.17
N HIS A 14 -15.72 2.78 8.11
CA HIS A 14 -15.88 1.51 7.35
C HIS A 14 -15.45 0.30 8.18
N ALA A 15 -16.41 -0.27 8.92
CA ALA A 15 -16.29 -1.64 9.42
C ALA A 15 -16.59 -2.58 8.24
N VAL A 16 -15.54 -3.10 7.61
CA VAL A 16 -15.67 -4.25 6.71
C VAL A 16 -15.27 -5.48 7.52
N PRO A 17 -16.13 -6.51 7.64
CA PRO A 17 -15.75 -7.75 8.32
C PRO A 17 -14.57 -8.39 7.59
N ALA A 18 -13.58 -8.85 8.36
CA ALA A 18 -12.45 -9.60 7.82
C ALA A 18 -12.97 -10.86 7.10
N ARG A 19 -12.81 -10.91 5.78
CA ARG A 19 -12.98 -12.16 5.02
C ARG A 19 -11.71 -12.99 5.19
N PRO A 20 -11.82 -14.33 5.32
CA PRO A 20 -10.64 -15.18 5.31
C PRO A 20 -9.84 -14.95 4.03
N ALA A 21 -8.52 -14.90 4.16
CA ALA A 21 -7.62 -14.85 3.01
C ALA A 21 -7.92 -16.07 2.13
N ALA A 22 -8.46 -15.83 0.93
CA ALA A 22 -8.65 -16.89 -0.04
C ALA A 22 -7.26 -17.45 -0.39
N ALA A 23 -7.00 -18.69 0.01
CA ALA A 23 -5.84 -19.44 -0.43
C ALA A 23 -5.97 -19.66 -1.95
N GLY A 24 -5.25 -18.86 -2.72
CA GLY A 24 -5.26 -18.92 -4.18
C GLY A 24 -5.44 -17.54 -4.80
N PHE A 25 -4.42 -16.70 -4.70
CA PHE A 25 -4.33 -15.56 -5.60
C PHE A 25 -3.80 -16.06 -6.93
N ALA A 26 -4.73 -16.42 -7.82
CA ALA A 26 -4.43 -16.25 -9.24
C ALA A 26 -4.04 -14.78 -9.37
N LEU A 27 -2.82 -14.50 -9.87
CA LEU A 27 -2.54 -13.21 -10.46
C LEU A 27 -3.59 -13.07 -11.56
N ALA A 28 -4.72 -12.41 -11.25
CA ALA A 28 -5.62 -11.93 -12.27
C ALA A 28 -4.68 -11.20 -13.22
N PRO A 29 -4.57 -11.67 -14.49
CA PRO A 29 -3.51 -11.23 -15.37
C PRO A 29 -3.54 -9.73 -15.33
N TYR A 30 -2.39 -9.12 -14.99
CA TYR A 30 -2.10 -7.70 -15.14
C TYR A 30 -3.04 -7.15 -16.19
N VAL A 31 -3.97 -6.25 -15.84
CA VAL A 31 -5.05 -5.79 -16.73
C VAL A 31 -4.41 -5.55 -18.08
N ARG A 32 -4.55 -6.53 -18.98
CA ARG A 32 -4.02 -6.40 -20.32
C ARG A 32 -4.96 -5.36 -20.88
N GLY A 33 -4.45 -4.13 -21.04
CA GLY A 33 -5.20 -3.08 -21.69
C GLY A 33 -5.83 -3.70 -22.94
N ASN A 34 -7.12 -3.41 -23.16
CA ASN A 34 -7.90 -4.07 -24.19
C ASN A 34 -7.08 -4.15 -25.48
N VAL A 35 -6.61 -5.35 -25.83
CA VAL A 35 -5.71 -5.56 -26.97
C VAL A 35 -6.41 -5.24 -28.30
N SER A 36 -7.74 -5.16 -28.27
CA SER A 36 -8.60 -4.76 -29.37
C SER A 36 -8.91 -3.26 -29.37
N ASP A 37 -8.35 -2.46 -28.44
CA ASP A 37 -8.51 -1.00 -28.46
C ASP A 37 -7.79 -0.42 -29.69
N PRO A 38 -8.48 0.36 -30.55
CA PRO A 38 -7.89 0.92 -31.78
C PRO A 38 -6.63 1.75 -31.56
N ARG A 39 -6.42 2.30 -30.35
CA ARG A 39 -5.19 3.01 -29.96
C ARG A 39 -3.95 2.12 -30.02
N TRP A 40 -4.12 0.80 -29.95
CA TRP A 40 -3.04 -0.19 -30.06
C TRP A 40 -3.03 -0.93 -31.40
N SER A 41 -3.61 -0.34 -32.45
CA SER A 41 -3.59 -0.91 -33.81
C SER A 41 -2.15 -1.19 -34.29
N PRO A 42 -1.94 -2.15 -35.21
CA PRO A 42 -0.62 -2.42 -35.78
C PRO A 42 0.08 -1.19 -36.34
N ALA A 43 -0.68 -0.27 -36.96
CA ALA A 43 -0.17 1.01 -37.46
C ALA A 43 0.31 1.91 -36.31
N ALA A 44 -0.48 2.06 -35.25
CA ALA A 44 -0.11 2.85 -34.06
C ALA A 44 1.14 2.29 -33.37
N LEU A 45 1.24 0.96 -33.21
CA LEU A 45 2.43 0.31 -32.64
C LEU A 45 3.66 0.49 -33.54
N SER A 46 3.50 0.48 -34.87
CA SER A 46 4.57 0.75 -35.82
C SER A 46 5.07 2.19 -35.72
N GLN A 47 4.15 3.15 -35.63
CA GLN A 47 4.49 4.55 -35.42
C GLN A 47 5.19 4.77 -34.08
N ALA A 48 4.71 4.15 -33.00
CA ALA A 48 5.34 4.20 -31.69
C ALA A 48 6.78 3.70 -31.73
N ARG A 49 7.05 2.53 -32.36
CA ARG A 49 8.41 2.00 -32.52
C ARG A 49 9.35 2.98 -33.23
N ALA A 50 8.87 3.63 -34.28
CA ALA A 50 9.67 4.62 -35.02
C ALA A 50 10.03 5.86 -34.18
N LEU A 51 9.16 6.25 -33.24
CA LEU A 51 9.36 7.44 -32.39
C LEU A 51 10.13 7.16 -31.10
N ILE A 52 10.05 5.94 -30.55
CA ILE A 52 10.68 5.61 -29.25
C ILE A 52 12.21 5.68 -29.35
N ALA A 53 12.82 5.09 -30.37
CA ALA A 53 14.29 5.01 -30.45
C ALA A 53 14.97 6.39 -30.51
N PRO A 54 14.51 7.36 -31.32
CA PRO A 54 15.05 8.72 -31.29
C PRO A 54 14.93 9.39 -29.92
N LEU A 55 13.79 9.23 -29.22
CA LEU A 55 13.57 9.81 -27.89
C LEU A 55 14.44 9.16 -26.81
N ALA A 56 14.53 7.83 -26.82
CA ALA A 56 15.31 7.05 -25.85
C ALA A 56 16.83 7.25 -26.00
N ASN A 57 17.27 7.66 -27.20
CA ASN A 57 18.66 7.96 -27.52
C ASN A 57 18.96 9.47 -27.65
N ALA A 58 17.97 10.33 -27.41
CA ALA A 58 18.18 11.77 -27.46
C ALA A 58 19.24 12.19 -26.43
N GLY A 59 20.04 13.22 -26.77
CA GLY A 59 21.06 13.76 -25.88
C GLY A 59 20.45 14.15 -24.53
N GLY A 60 21.01 13.63 -23.43
CA GLY A 60 20.56 13.93 -22.06
C GLY A 60 20.26 12.69 -21.21
N MET A 61 20.01 11.52 -21.82
CA MET A 61 19.87 10.27 -21.07
C MET A 61 21.24 9.75 -20.58
N PRO A 62 21.40 9.43 -19.29
CA PRO A 62 22.64 8.81 -18.79
C PRO A 62 22.98 7.51 -19.53
N ARG A 63 24.27 7.22 -19.70
CA ARG A 63 24.73 5.95 -20.31
C ARG A 63 24.26 4.73 -19.52
N LYS A 64 24.17 4.85 -18.19
CA LYS A 64 23.62 3.83 -17.27
C LYS A 64 22.11 3.99 -17.06
N SER A 65 21.34 3.88 -18.14
CA SER A 65 19.88 3.87 -18.08
C SER A 65 19.33 2.57 -18.67
N GLY A 66 18.32 2.00 -18.03
CA GLY A 66 17.54 0.87 -18.53
C GLY A 66 16.18 1.37 -19.02
N ILE A 67 15.80 1.02 -20.24
CA ILE A 67 14.54 1.44 -20.85
C ILE A 67 13.89 0.19 -21.44
N VAL A 68 12.62 -0.05 -21.10
CA VAL A 68 11.77 -1.05 -21.73
C VAL A 68 10.43 -0.39 -22.01
N VAL A 69 9.97 -0.46 -23.25
CA VAL A 69 8.63 -0.02 -23.65
C VAL A 69 7.88 -1.22 -24.18
N MET A 70 6.70 -1.49 -23.63
CA MET A 70 5.90 -2.68 -23.93
C MET A 70 4.46 -2.28 -24.25
N ALA A 71 3.87 -2.92 -25.25
CA ALA A 71 2.46 -2.78 -25.58
C ALA A 71 1.58 -3.59 -24.61
N PRO A 72 0.26 -3.30 -24.50
CA PRO A 72 -0.63 -4.01 -23.58
C PRO A 72 -0.75 -5.53 -23.83
N ASN A 73 -0.46 -5.98 -25.05
CA ASN A 73 -0.41 -7.40 -25.40
C ASN A 73 0.88 -8.10 -24.95
N GLY A 74 1.83 -7.37 -24.35
CA GLY A 74 3.13 -7.88 -23.91
C GLY A 74 4.26 -7.74 -24.95
N GLN A 75 3.97 -7.23 -26.14
CA GLN A 75 5.00 -7.03 -27.17
C GLN A 75 5.96 -5.92 -26.75
N VAL A 76 7.26 -6.24 -26.70
CA VAL A 76 8.32 -5.23 -26.51
C VAL A 76 8.42 -4.39 -27.78
N LEU A 77 8.30 -3.08 -27.61
CA LEU A 77 8.41 -2.08 -28.68
C LEU A 77 9.83 -1.50 -28.76
N TYR A 78 10.52 -1.43 -27.63
CA TYR A 78 11.90 -0.94 -27.53
C TYR A 78 12.54 -1.41 -26.24
N GLU A 79 13.84 -1.69 -26.30
CA GLU A 79 14.66 -2.00 -25.13
C GLU A 79 16.06 -1.41 -25.24
N ARG A 80 16.60 -0.97 -24.10
CA ARG A 80 17.99 -0.54 -23.94
C ARG A 80 18.44 -0.92 -22.54
N ASN A 81 19.52 -1.70 -22.42
CA ASN A 81 20.05 -2.19 -21.14
C ASN A 81 18.98 -2.86 -20.25
N ALA A 82 18.02 -3.60 -20.83
CA ALA A 82 16.87 -4.13 -20.10
C ALA A 82 17.26 -5.05 -18.91
N SER A 83 18.35 -5.79 -19.06
CA SER A 83 18.86 -6.72 -18.04
C SER A 83 19.91 -6.10 -17.10
N ALA A 84 20.18 -4.80 -17.22
CA ALA A 84 21.17 -4.14 -16.37
C ALA A 84 20.63 -3.96 -14.95
N LEU A 85 21.45 -4.26 -13.95
CA LEU A 85 21.14 -3.96 -12.56
C LEU A 85 21.25 -2.45 -12.31
N LEU A 86 20.16 -1.87 -11.84
CA LEU A 86 20.03 -0.44 -11.54
C LEU A 86 19.45 -0.26 -10.14
N VAL A 87 19.74 0.88 -9.52
CA VAL A 87 19.08 1.27 -8.27
C VAL A 87 17.68 1.77 -8.60
N PRO A 88 16.60 1.10 -8.12
CA PRO A 88 15.23 1.44 -8.52
C PRO A 88 14.72 2.77 -7.93
N ALA A 89 15.38 3.29 -6.89
CA ALA A 89 14.88 4.42 -6.10
C ALA A 89 13.40 4.20 -5.69
N SER A 90 12.55 5.21 -5.86
CA SER A 90 11.13 5.11 -5.46
C SER A 90 10.30 4.13 -6.30
N THR A 91 10.78 3.62 -7.44
CA THR A 91 10.03 2.57 -8.17
C THR A 91 9.98 1.25 -7.39
N MET A 92 10.87 1.07 -6.41
CA MET A 92 10.81 -0.03 -5.42
C MET A 92 9.47 -0.09 -4.68
N LYS A 93 8.78 1.05 -4.55
CA LYS A 93 7.44 1.11 -3.94
C LYS A 93 6.41 0.28 -4.68
N LEU A 94 6.58 0.04 -5.99
CA LEU A 94 5.70 -0.85 -6.74
C LEU A 94 5.81 -2.29 -6.22
N LEU A 95 7.03 -2.79 -6.02
CA LEU A 95 7.26 -4.14 -5.49
C LEU A 95 6.73 -4.29 -4.06
N VAL A 96 7.07 -3.34 -3.18
CA VAL A 96 6.62 -3.37 -1.78
C VAL A 96 5.10 -3.23 -1.70
N GLY A 97 4.51 -2.34 -2.49
CA GLY A 97 3.06 -2.14 -2.55
C GLY A 97 2.32 -3.37 -3.05
N SER A 98 2.83 -4.03 -4.11
CA SER A 98 2.27 -5.29 -4.59
C SER A 98 2.39 -6.40 -3.55
N ALA A 99 3.54 -6.54 -2.89
CA ALA A 99 3.74 -7.53 -1.84
C ALA A 99 2.78 -7.31 -0.65
N ALA A 100 2.60 -6.06 -0.23
CA ALA A 100 1.64 -5.70 0.81
C ALA A 100 0.19 -5.97 0.37
N PHE A 101 -0.18 -5.58 -0.85
CA PHE A 101 -1.53 -5.78 -1.37
C PHE A 101 -1.89 -7.27 -1.47
N PHE A 102 -1.01 -8.09 -2.06
CA PHE A 102 -1.24 -9.53 -2.19
C PHE A 102 -1.10 -10.28 -0.86
N GLY A 103 -0.22 -9.83 0.03
CA GLY A 103 0.01 -10.47 1.33
C GLY A 103 -1.06 -10.16 2.38
N LEU A 104 -1.56 -8.92 2.41
CA LEU A 104 -2.51 -8.45 3.43
C LEU A 104 -3.95 -8.38 2.92
N GLY A 105 -4.14 -8.24 1.61
CA GLY A 105 -5.44 -7.97 0.98
C GLY A 105 -5.80 -6.48 0.94
N ASP A 106 -6.78 -6.14 0.10
CA ASP A 106 -7.28 -4.78 -0.10
C ASP A 106 -8.03 -4.19 1.12
N GLY A 107 -8.60 -5.07 1.93
CA GLY A 107 -9.34 -4.74 3.15
C GLY A 107 -8.48 -4.56 4.39
N TYR A 108 -7.17 -4.81 4.34
CA TYR A 108 -6.32 -4.74 5.54
C TYR A 108 -6.27 -3.33 6.12
N ARG A 109 -6.26 -3.25 7.45
CA ARG A 109 -6.14 -2.01 8.22
C ARG A 109 -5.10 -2.19 9.30
N LEU A 110 -4.23 -1.21 9.43
CA LEU A 110 -3.32 -1.12 10.56
C LEU A 110 -4.14 -0.67 11.79
N HIS A 111 -3.74 -1.18 12.95
CA HIS A 111 -4.43 -0.93 14.22
C HIS A 111 -3.47 -0.36 15.24
N THR A 112 -3.89 0.71 15.90
CA THR A 112 -3.27 1.21 17.13
C THR A 112 -4.22 0.92 18.28
N ARG A 113 -3.71 0.29 19.34
CA ARG A 113 -4.51 -0.19 20.48
C ARG A 113 -4.05 0.46 21.76
N LEU A 114 -4.98 0.59 22.69
CA LEU A 114 -4.73 1.06 24.04
C LEU A 114 -5.06 -0.07 25.01
N LEU A 115 -4.06 -0.46 25.79
CA LEU A 115 -4.11 -1.63 26.66
C LEU A 115 -3.87 -1.19 28.09
N ALA A 116 -4.65 -1.72 29.03
CA ALA A 116 -4.40 -1.58 30.46
C ALA A 116 -4.08 -2.95 31.07
N SER A 117 -3.09 -3.01 31.97
CA SER A 117 -2.72 -4.24 32.66
C SER A 117 -3.78 -4.71 33.66
N ALA A 118 -4.62 -3.78 34.15
CA ALA A 118 -5.75 -4.02 35.03
C ALA A 118 -6.93 -3.12 34.66
N ALA A 119 -8.13 -3.51 35.07
CA ALA A 119 -9.29 -2.62 35.01
C ALA A 119 -9.11 -1.47 36.02
N PRO A 120 -9.67 -0.27 35.74
CA PRO A 120 -9.68 0.80 36.74
C PRO A 120 -10.47 0.37 37.98
N ASP A 121 -10.02 0.81 39.15
CA ASP A 121 -10.75 0.65 40.41
C ASP A 121 -11.98 1.57 40.49
N ALA A 122 -12.68 1.55 41.63
CA ALA A 122 -13.86 2.39 41.85
C ALA A 122 -13.57 3.91 41.80
N HIS A 123 -12.31 4.32 41.94
CA HIS A 123 -11.87 5.71 41.85
C HIS A 123 -11.36 6.08 40.45
N GLY A 124 -11.25 5.10 39.54
CA GLY A 124 -10.76 5.26 38.19
C GLY A 124 -9.25 5.06 38.02
N VAL A 125 -8.57 4.54 39.05
CA VAL A 125 -7.12 4.32 39.01
C VAL A 125 -6.82 2.95 38.41
N VAL A 126 -5.98 2.92 37.38
CA VAL A 126 -5.41 1.66 36.87
C VAL A 126 -4.18 1.33 37.70
N HIS A 127 -4.25 0.27 38.49
CA HIS A 127 -3.12 -0.23 39.28
C HIS A 127 -2.18 -1.07 38.39
N GLY A 128 -1.39 -0.37 37.58
CA GLY A 128 -0.40 -0.93 36.67
C GLY A 128 -0.19 -0.07 35.43
N ASP A 129 0.17 -0.71 34.33
CA ASP A 129 0.58 -0.03 33.11
C ASP A 129 -0.59 0.25 32.16
N LEU A 130 -0.49 1.39 31.50
CA LEU A 130 -1.26 1.74 30.32
C LEU A 130 -0.31 1.82 29.12
N ALA A 131 -0.60 1.09 28.04
CA ALA A 131 0.26 1.00 26.87
C ALA A 131 -0.48 1.37 25.58
N LEU A 132 0.14 2.23 24.78
CA LEU A 132 -0.25 2.48 23.39
C LEU A 132 0.56 1.55 22.47
N VAL A 133 -0.11 0.58 21.86
CA VAL A 133 0.52 -0.42 20.99
C VAL A 133 0.18 -0.12 19.53
N GLY A 134 1.15 0.43 18.80
CA GLY A 134 1.06 0.69 17.37
C GLY A 134 1.45 -0.53 16.53
N SER A 135 0.92 -0.60 15.30
CA SER A 135 1.33 -1.57 14.26
C SER A 135 2.03 -0.89 13.07
N GLY A 136 2.39 0.39 13.19
CA GLY A 136 3.03 1.17 12.13
C GLY A 136 2.06 1.91 11.22
N ASP A 137 0.88 2.30 11.72
CA ASP A 137 -0.09 3.10 10.97
C ASP A 137 0.53 4.46 10.56
N PRO A 138 0.81 4.70 9.27
CA PRO A 138 1.43 5.93 8.81
C PRO A 138 0.46 7.13 8.82
N LEU A 139 -0.82 6.89 9.14
CA LEU A 139 -1.86 7.92 9.21
C LEU A 139 -2.27 8.26 10.65
N LEU A 140 -1.63 7.67 11.67
CA LEU A 140 -1.90 7.99 13.06
C LEU A 140 -1.64 9.48 13.34
N ALA A 141 -2.65 10.19 13.84
CA ALA A 141 -2.57 11.62 14.12
C ALA A 141 -2.88 11.96 15.58
N SER A 142 -2.58 13.21 15.98
CA SER A 142 -2.81 13.71 17.34
C SER A 142 -4.30 13.67 17.73
N GLU A 143 -5.21 13.80 16.77
CA GLU A 143 -6.65 13.70 16.98
C GLU A 143 -7.08 12.28 17.37
N ASP A 144 -6.43 11.25 16.80
CA ASP A 144 -6.69 9.86 17.17
C ASP A 144 -6.24 9.57 18.60
N LEU A 145 -5.10 10.15 19.02
CA LEU A 145 -4.61 10.08 20.40
C LEU A 145 -5.53 10.84 21.38
N SER A 146 -6.07 11.97 20.97
CA SER A 146 -7.04 12.71 21.77
C SER A 146 -8.34 11.91 21.94
N ALA A 147 -8.82 11.27 20.87
CA ALA A 147 -9.96 10.37 20.93
C ALA A 147 -9.69 9.14 21.81
N ALA A 148 -8.46 8.61 21.78
CA ALA A 148 -7.99 7.53 22.65
C ALA A 148 -8.10 7.90 24.14
N ALA A 149 -7.57 9.07 24.51
CA ALA A 149 -7.64 9.57 25.88
C ALA A 149 -9.09 9.80 26.33
N ALA A 150 -9.92 10.37 25.46
CA ALA A 150 -11.35 10.52 25.74
C ALA A 150 -12.06 9.17 25.94
N ALA A 151 -11.68 8.14 25.19
CA ALA A 151 -12.23 6.80 25.35
C ALA A 151 -11.83 6.17 26.70
N LEU A 152 -10.59 6.34 27.17
CA LEU A 152 -10.18 5.92 28.51
C LEU A 152 -10.99 6.61 29.61
N LYS A 153 -11.13 7.93 29.50
CA LYS A 153 -11.93 8.71 30.44
C LYS A 153 -13.37 8.22 30.50
N LYS A 154 -13.96 7.91 29.34
CA LYS A 154 -15.31 7.32 29.25
C LYS A 154 -15.36 5.90 29.82
N ALA A 155 -14.27 5.15 29.76
CA ALA A 155 -14.13 3.82 30.37
C ALA A 155 -13.87 3.87 31.89
N GLY A 156 -13.86 5.06 32.50
CA GLY A 156 -13.73 5.23 33.95
C GLY A 156 -12.30 5.49 34.42
N VAL A 157 -11.32 5.56 33.52
CA VAL A 157 -9.93 5.90 33.89
C VAL A 157 -9.81 7.40 34.16
N ARG A 158 -9.10 7.80 35.22
CA ARG A 158 -8.95 9.21 35.64
C ARG A 158 -7.52 9.72 35.59
#